data_AF-V3ZLH7-F1
#
_entry.id   AF-V3ZLH7-F1
#
_cell.length_a   1.000
_cell.length_b   1.000
_cell.length_c   1.000
_cell.angle_alpha   90.00
_cell.angle_beta   90.00
_cell.angle_gamma   90.00
#
_symmetry.space_group_name_H-M   'P 1'
#
loop_
_entity.id
_entity.type
_entity.pdbx_description
1 polymer ?
#
loop_
_entity_poly.entity_id
_entity_poly.type
_entity_poly.pdbx_seq_one_letter_code
_entity_poly.pdbx_strand_id
1 'polypeptide(L)'
;MTQYLPPNLLALFAARDPIPYLPPADKLGHEKKRLSYGGIASLVNEFEDPKDTPPPTRVETKDERKERKRKERAEAHAYKLEQDLALWDPTGQHAGYSDAFKSLFVARVVSFISFLLYMKYD
;
A
#
# COMPACT_ATOMS: atom_id res chain seq x y z
N MET A 1 28.43 -28.37 4.83
CA MET A 1 28.13 -29.15 3.60
C MET A 1 29.14 -30.28 3.30
N THR A 2 30.30 -30.38 3.96
CA THR A 2 31.32 -31.45 3.76
C THR A 2 31.44 -32.45 4.92
N GLN A 3 30.49 -32.43 5.86
CA GLN A 3 30.64 -33.05 7.19
C GLN A 3 30.58 -34.58 7.22
N TYR A 4 29.93 -35.23 6.23
CA TYR A 4 29.73 -36.68 6.19
C TYR A 4 30.39 -37.34 4.98
N LEU A 5 31.55 -36.83 4.57
CA LEU A 5 32.34 -37.42 3.50
C LEU A 5 33.22 -38.57 4.01
N PRO A 6 33.50 -39.58 3.17
CA PRO A 6 34.50 -40.61 3.46
C PRO A 6 35.87 -39.99 3.77
N PRO A 7 36.70 -40.62 4.64
CA PRO A 7 37.93 -40.04 5.16
C PRO A 7 38.93 -39.60 4.07
N ASN A 8 39.01 -40.34 2.95
CA ASN A 8 39.87 -39.98 1.81
C ASN A 8 39.46 -38.65 1.15
N LEU A 9 38.15 -38.36 1.10
CA LEU A 9 37.64 -37.11 0.56
C LEU A 9 37.66 -35.99 1.61
N LEU A 10 37.48 -36.32 2.88
CA LEU A 10 37.55 -35.35 3.99
C LEU A 10 38.95 -34.74 4.11
N ALA A 11 40.01 -35.52 3.87
CA ALA A 11 41.40 -35.06 3.93
C ALA A 11 41.71 -33.91 2.95
N LEU A 12 40.98 -33.82 1.82
CA LEU A 12 41.13 -32.74 0.84
C LEU A 12 40.69 -31.37 1.38
N PHE A 13 39.89 -31.36 2.46
CA PHE A 13 39.39 -30.16 3.11
C PHE A 13 40.14 -29.81 4.40
N ALA A 14 41.33 -30.40 4.61
CA ALA A 14 42.22 -29.98 5.69
C ALA A 14 42.59 -28.51 5.54
N ALA A 15 42.61 -27.77 6.66
CA ALA A 15 43.04 -26.39 6.67
C ALA A 15 44.50 -26.30 6.22
N ARG A 16 44.84 -25.22 5.50
CA ARG A 16 46.24 -24.89 5.21
C ARG A 16 46.93 -24.39 6.48
N ASP A 17 48.25 -24.36 6.45
CA ASP A 17 49.05 -23.70 7.47
C ASP A 17 48.56 -22.26 7.70
N PRO A 18 48.61 -21.76 8.95
CA PRO A 18 48.19 -20.41 9.26
C PRO A 18 49.01 -19.39 8.47
N ILE A 19 48.34 -18.33 8.02
CA ILE A 19 48.98 -17.27 7.23
C ILE A 19 49.99 -16.52 8.13
N PRO A 20 51.18 -16.18 7.62
CA PRO A 20 52.12 -15.32 8.33
C PRO A 20 51.47 -13.97 8.70
N TYR A 21 51.71 -13.51 9.92
CA TYR A 21 51.18 -12.23 10.38
C TYR A 21 51.76 -11.08 9.56
N LEU A 22 50.88 -10.16 9.15
CA LEU A 22 51.25 -8.86 8.58
C LEU A 22 50.54 -7.77 9.38
N PRO A 23 51.21 -6.64 9.66
CA PRO A 23 50.57 -5.51 10.32
C PRO A 23 49.42 -4.95 9.45
N PRO A 24 48.36 -4.41 10.07
CA PRO A 24 47.29 -3.74 9.33
C PRO A 24 47.85 -2.63 8.44
N ALA A 25 47.32 -2.51 7.22
CA ALA A 25 47.76 -1.52 6.24
C ALA A 25 47.53 -0.06 6.69
N ASP A 26 46.54 0.16 7.57
CA ASP A 26 46.16 1.48 8.05
C ASP A 26 45.82 1.41 9.54
N LYS A 27 45.95 2.56 10.21
CA LYS A 27 45.67 2.71 11.63
C LYS A 27 44.18 2.52 11.93
N LEU A 28 43.83 2.18 13.16
CA LEU A 28 42.41 2.08 13.55
C LEU A 28 41.73 3.45 13.49
N GLY A 29 40.40 3.46 13.36
CA GLY A 29 39.63 4.69 13.19
C GLY A 29 39.89 5.77 14.24
N HIS A 30 40.16 5.38 15.50
CA HIS A 30 40.46 6.29 16.62
C HIS A 30 41.94 6.73 16.70
N GLU A 31 42.84 6.02 16.02
CA GLU A 31 44.27 6.36 15.93
C GLU A 31 44.56 7.28 14.75
N LYS A 32 43.63 7.36 13.79
CA LYS A 32 43.71 8.27 12.64
C LYS A 32 43.53 9.70 13.11
N LYS A 33 44.56 10.53 12.98
CA LYS A 33 44.44 11.99 13.09
C LYS A 33 43.65 12.51 11.88
N ARG A 34 42.38 12.84 12.08
CA ARG A 34 41.50 13.45 11.07
C ARG A 34 41.37 14.94 11.36
N LEU A 35 41.12 15.73 10.32
CA LEU A 35 40.62 17.09 10.49
C LEU A 35 39.29 17.02 11.23
N SER A 36 39.11 17.87 12.25
CA SER A 36 37.85 17.98 12.96
C SER A 36 36.79 18.58 12.05
N TYR A 37 35.55 18.10 12.17
CA TYR A 37 34.42 18.76 11.51
C TYR A 37 34.27 20.19 12.05
N GLY A 38 34.09 21.14 11.13
CA GLY A 38 33.71 22.51 11.45
C GLY A 38 32.20 22.66 11.64
N GLY A 39 31.78 23.77 12.24
CA GLY A 39 30.37 24.17 12.27
C GLY A 39 29.93 24.86 10.98
N ILE A 40 28.64 25.14 10.86
CA ILE A 40 28.05 25.82 9.70
C ILE A 40 28.00 27.35 9.84
N ALA A 41 28.60 27.92 10.89
CA ALA A 41 28.48 29.35 11.21
C ALA A 41 28.94 30.28 10.07
N SER A 42 29.94 29.87 9.30
CA SER A 42 30.43 30.61 8.12
C SER A 42 29.43 30.66 6.97
N LEU A 43 28.50 29.71 6.90
CA LEU A 43 27.52 29.56 5.81
C LEU A 43 26.19 30.28 6.12
N VAL A 44 25.99 30.77 7.35
CA VAL A 44 24.73 31.42 7.76
C VAL A 44 24.47 32.70 6.96
N ASN A 45 25.52 33.37 6.50
CA ASN A 45 25.41 34.58 5.66
C ASN A 45 24.90 34.30 4.25
N GLU A 46 24.83 33.03 3.82
CA GLU A 46 24.34 32.62 2.50
C GLU A 46 22.82 32.37 2.50
N PHE A 47 22.14 32.46 3.64
CA PHE A 47 20.69 32.29 3.71
C PHE A 47 19.94 33.52 3.17
N GLU A 48 18.79 33.29 2.52
CA GLU A 48 17.93 34.34 2.00
C GLU A 48 17.39 35.25 3.12
N ASP A 49 17.22 36.55 2.84
CA ASP A 49 16.58 37.47 3.78
C ASP A 49 15.10 37.05 3.93
N PRO A 50 14.60 36.86 5.17
CA PRO A 50 13.20 36.56 5.43
C PRO A 50 12.21 37.56 4.81
N LYS A 51 12.64 38.77 4.46
CA LYS A 51 11.84 39.76 3.74
C LYS A 51 11.63 39.44 2.27
N ASP A 52 12.59 38.77 1.64
CA ASP A 52 12.57 38.41 0.22
C ASP A 52 11.96 37.00 0.00
N THR A 53 11.75 36.26 1.09
CA THR A 53 11.14 34.92 1.03
C THR A 53 9.61 35.03 0.93
N PRO A 54 8.98 34.58 -0.17
CA PRO A 54 7.53 34.54 -0.26
C PRO A 54 6.95 33.59 0.80
N PRO A 55 5.71 33.82 1.28
CA PRO A 55 5.09 32.93 2.24
C PRO A 55 5.02 31.50 1.66
N PRO A 56 5.24 30.45 2.48
CA PRO A 56 5.23 29.08 2.01
C PRO A 56 3.93 28.77 1.27
N THR A 57 4.05 28.24 0.05
CA THR A 57 2.90 27.79 -0.73
C THR A 57 2.27 26.59 -0.03
N ARG A 58 1.10 26.76 0.57
CA ARG A 58 0.34 25.65 1.14
C ARG A 58 -0.18 24.78 0.00
N VAL A 59 0.52 23.66 -0.22
CA VAL A 59 0.02 22.56 -1.07
C VAL A 59 -0.99 21.77 -0.25
N GLU A 60 -2.03 21.26 -0.91
CA GLU A 60 -3.00 20.37 -0.27
C GLU A 60 -2.30 19.19 0.42
N THR A 61 -2.61 18.99 1.68
CA THR A 61 -2.19 17.81 2.43
C THR A 61 -2.89 16.57 1.88
N LYS A 62 -2.33 15.38 2.17
CA LYS A 62 -2.93 14.11 1.74
C LYS A 62 -4.36 13.93 2.28
N ASP A 63 -4.63 14.46 3.47
CA ASP A 63 -5.93 14.36 4.13
C ASP A 63 -6.97 15.26 3.46
N GLU A 64 -6.62 16.51 3.16
CA GLU A 64 -7.48 17.44 2.39
C GLU A 64 -7.83 16.85 1.02
N ARG A 65 -6.85 16.25 0.33
CA ARG A 65 -7.09 15.58 -0.96
C ARG A 65 -8.03 14.38 -0.84
N LYS A 66 -7.95 13.63 0.26
CA LYS A 66 -8.82 12.47 0.51
C LYS A 66 -10.24 12.92 0.81
N GLU A 67 -10.41 13.98 1.60
CA GLU A 67 -11.70 14.55 1.94
C GLU A 67 -12.41 15.11 0.70
N ARG A 68 -11.69 15.87 -0.15
CA ARG A 68 -12.21 16.35 -1.42
C ARG A 68 -12.78 15.22 -2.28
N LYS A 69 -11.99 14.18 -2.52
CA LYS A 69 -12.42 13.01 -3.30
C LYS A 69 -13.61 12.28 -2.68
N ARG A 70 -13.68 12.22 -1.35
CA ARG A 70 -14.81 11.59 -0.64
C ARG A 70 -16.08 12.38 -0.85
N LYS A 71 -16.00 13.71 -0.75
CA LYS A 71 -17.13 14.63 -0.95
C LYS A 71 -17.65 14.55 -2.39
N GLU A 72 -16.77 14.65 -3.37
CA GLU A 72 -17.11 14.52 -4.81
C GLU A 72 -17.81 13.19 -5.12
N ARG A 73 -17.30 12.07 -4.56
CA ARG A 73 -17.93 10.75 -4.75
C ARG A 73 -19.29 10.64 -4.07
N ALA A 74 -19.44 11.23 -2.88
CA ALA A 74 -20.70 11.22 -2.16
C ALA A 74 -21.78 12.04 -2.91
N GLU A 75 -21.40 13.20 -3.44
CA GLU A 75 -22.29 14.05 -4.26
C GLU A 75 -22.69 13.35 -5.56
N ALA A 76 -21.73 12.74 -6.27
CA ALA A 76 -22.02 11.98 -7.49
C ALA A 76 -22.95 10.77 -7.23
N HIS A 77 -22.76 10.07 -6.10
CA HIS A 77 -23.61 8.95 -5.71
C HIS A 77 -25.02 9.42 -5.32
N ALA A 78 -25.13 10.52 -4.57
CA ALA A 78 -26.41 11.10 -4.20
C ALA A 78 -27.21 11.52 -5.44
N TYR A 79 -26.56 12.22 -6.38
CA TYR A 79 -27.18 12.60 -7.65
C TYR A 79 -27.69 11.39 -8.45
N LYS A 80 -26.89 10.31 -8.53
CA LYS A 80 -27.32 9.09 -9.20
C LYS A 80 -28.53 8.44 -8.50
N LEU A 81 -28.52 8.36 -7.17
CA LEU A 81 -29.65 7.81 -6.42
C LEU A 81 -30.94 8.61 -6.65
N GLU A 82 -30.85 9.95 -6.72
CA GLU A 82 -32.02 10.79 -7.00
C GLU A 82 -32.57 10.52 -8.41
N GLN A 83 -31.71 10.33 -9.40
CA GLN A 83 -32.13 9.93 -10.75
C GLN A 83 -32.78 8.54 -10.77
N ASP A 84 -32.14 7.56 -10.15
CA ASP A 84 -32.64 6.18 -10.07
C ASP A 84 -33.99 6.15 -9.33
N LEU A 85 -34.16 6.94 -8.27
CA LEU A 85 -35.41 7.06 -7.52
C LEU A 85 -36.52 7.72 -8.36
N ALA A 86 -36.19 8.74 -9.16
CA ALA A 86 -37.16 9.39 -10.04
C ALA A 86 -37.65 8.46 -11.17
N LEU A 87 -36.79 7.54 -11.61
CA LEU A 87 -37.15 6.52 -12.61
C LEU A 87 -37.85 5.29 -12.00
N TRP A 88 -37.73 5.09 -10.70
CA TRP A 88 -38.24 3.90 -10.02
C TRP A 88 -39.76 3.96 -9.84
N ASP A 89 -40.48 3.25 -10.71
CA ASP A 89 -41.91 2.97 -10.57
C ASP A 89 -42.15 1.47 -10.31
N PRO A 90 -42.36 1.06 -9.05
CA PRO A 90 -42.64 -0.33 -8.70
C PRO A 90 -44.08 -0.76 -9.07
N THR A 91 -44.94 0.18 -9.46
CA THR A 91 -46.35 -0.07 -9.83
C THR A 91 -46.57 -0.15 -11.34
N GLY A 92 -45.66 0.39 -12.13
CA GLY A 92 -45.58 0.21 -13.58
C GLY A 92 -45.39 -1.25 -13.99
N GLN A 93 -45.52 -1.56 -15.29
CA GLN A 93 -45.54 -2.93 -15.83
C GLN A 93 -44.30 -3.76 -15.46
N HIS A 94 -44.33 -4.38 -14.30
CA HIS A 94 -43.50 -5.53 -13.99
C HIS A 94 -44.12 -6.77 -14.63
N ALA A 95 -43.44 -7.31 -15.64
CA ALA A 95 -43.79 -8.60 -16.24
C ALA A 95 -43.54 -9.72 -15.21
N GLY A 96 -44.49 -9.95 -14.28
CA GLY A 96 -44.42 -11.10 -13.38
C GLY A 96 -45.16 -11.02 -12.03
N TYR A 97 -45.71 -9.87 -11.61
CA TYR A 97 -46.41 -9.79 -10.32
C TYR A 97 -47.92 -9.60 -10.54
N SER A 98 -48.73 -10.52 -9.99
CA SER A 98 -50.19 -10.44 -10.06
C SER A 98 -50.81 -9.76 -8.83
N ASP A 99 -50.29 -10.03 -7.62
CA ASP A 99 -50.83 -9.54 -6.35
C ASP A 99 -49.72 -9.30 -5.31
N ALA A 100 -49.52 -8.03 -4.91
CA ALA A 100 -48.51 -7.65 -3.94
C ALA A 100 -48.78 -8.21 -2.53
N PHE A 101 -50.04 -8.40 -2.14
CA PHE A 101 -50.39 -8.89 -0.80
C PHE A 101 -50.17 -10.39 -0.63
N LYS A 102 -49.98 -11.13 -1.74
CA LYS A 102 -49.72 -12.57 -1.75
C LYS A 102 -48.29 -12.92 -2.19
N SER A 103 -47.43 -11.91 -2.33
CA SER A 103 -46.05 -12.07 -2.78
C SER A 103 -45.09 -12.05 -1.59
N LEU A 104 -44.23 -13.06 -1.47
CA LEU A 104 -43.17 -13.13 -0.45
C LEU A 104 -41.81 -12.81 -1.07
N PHE A 105 -41.07 -11.88 -0.46
CA PHE A 105 -39.68 -11.60 -0.85
C PHE A 105 -38.71 -12.51 -0.10
N VAL A 106 -37.99 -13.37 -0.83
CA VAL A 106 -36.96 -14.26 -0.26
C VAL A 106 -35.59 -13.83 -0.79
N ALA A 107 -34.71 -13.40 0.10
CA ALA A 107 -33.35 -12.96 -0.24
C ALA A 107 -32.27 -13.97 0.19
N ARG A 108 -31.06 -13.82 -0.36
CA ARG A 108 -29.86 -14.62 -0.03
C ARG A 108 -30.00 -16.13 -0.27
N VAL A 109 -30.73 -16.51 -1.32
CA VAL A 109 -30.82 -17.91 -1.76
C VAL A 109 -29.44 -18.42 -2.17
N VAL A 110 -29.07 -19.61 -1.70
CA VAL A 110 -27.82 -20.25 -2.10
C VAL A 110 -27.86 -20.51 -3.60
N SER A 111 -26.87 -20.00 -4.35
CA SER A 111 -26.86 -19.99 -5.83
C SER A 111 -27.16 -21.38 -6.45
N PHE A 112 -26.72 -22.45 -5.81
CA PHE A 112 -26.98 -23.83 -6.25
C PHE A 112 -28.47 -24.22 -6.25
N ILE A 113 -29.28 -23.70 -5.31
CA ILE A 113 -30.72 -23.99 -5.24
C ILE A 113 -31.48 -23.31 -6.40
N SER A 114 -31.02 -22.12 -6.84
CA SER A 114 -31.60 -21.42 -7.99
C SER A 114 -31.44 -22.22 -9.28
N PHE A 115 -30.25 -22.82 -9.49
CA PHE A 115 -29.98 -23.68 -10.65
C PHE A 115 -30.87 -24.93 -10.69
N LEU A 116 -31.08 -25.57 -9.54
CA LEU A 116 -31.95 -26.74 -9.40
C LEU A 116 -33.43 -26.44 -9.63
N LEU A 117 -33.89 -25.24 -9.24
CA LEU A 117 -35.26 -24.80 -9.50
C LEU A 117 -35.49 -24.48 -10.98
N TYR A 118 -34.52 -23.87 -11.66
CA TYR A 118 -34.58 -23.62 -13.10
C TYR A 118 -34.62 -24.93 -13.91
N MET A 119 -33.82 -25.93 -13.53
CA MET A 119 -33.80 -27.24 -14.20
C MET A 119 -35.05 -28.10 -13.97
N LYS A 120 -35.91 -27.77 -13.00
CA LYS A 120 -37.11 -28.55 -12.66
C LYS A 120 -38.39 -27.99 -13.30
N TYR A 121 -38.30 -26.82 -13.93
CA TYR A 121 -39.42 -26.06 -14.48
C TYR A 121 -39.27 -25.75 -15.98
N ASP A 122 -38.26 -26.32 -16.65
CA ASP A 122 -38.23 -26.60 -18.11
C ASP A 122 -38.63 -28.07 -18.34
#